data_AF-A0AAI8C6P3-F1
#
_entry.id   AF-A0AAI8C6P3-F1
#
_cell.length_a   1.000
_cell.length_b   1.000
_cell.length_c   1.000
_cell.angle_alpha   90.00
_cell.angle_beta   90.00
_cell.angle_gamma   90.00
#
_symmetry.space_group_name_H-M   'P 1'
#
loop_
_entity.id
_entity.type
_entity.pdbx_description
1 polymer ?
#
loop_
_entity_poly.entity_id
_entity_poly.type
_entity_poly.pdbx_seq_one_letter_code
_entity_poly.pdbx_strand_id
1 'polypeptide(L)'
;MAIFKGSFIEFEKYVGPTTNKIITRLGKELKKTQKSCQNHQLGGEYCGVWKRLDAAHFSSKGRDRKSIIKVLLDSNFKIDDDLYEIDLDKFVSVFEDEHRMGELDSNLIMLCRQHHVAYDLPYKGKSFGGDYEVVEIAENDSITPLLLNKDISEHKTQLVKNAILEAVRHLAINSKNCSYAKFTNMKWQFDIKEEKLTQDLYFIFYTPRDYSFDIAKLTQQEIERITSDLKQKEYDDRKVEKSFVFLFDGEYYIEKNTNCKMEIIYSNHFEIS
;
A
#
# COMPACT_ATOMS: atom_id res chain seq x y z
N MET A 1 -32.56 21.96 5.88
CA MET A 1 -31.10 22.24 5.81
C MET A 1 -30.64 22.55 7.20
N ALA A 2 -29.63 21.83 7.69
CA ALA A 2 -29.11 22.03 9.04
C ALA A 2 -28.02 23.11 8.99
N ILE A 3 -28.15 24.13 9.83
CA ILE A 3 -27.18 25.20 9.98
C ILE A 3 -26.44 24.97 11.30
N PHE A 4 -25.11 25.00 11.25
CA PHE A 4 -24.27 25.05 12.44
C PHE A 4 -23.84 26.49 12.70
N LYS A 5 -23.85 26.93 13.96
CA LYS A 5 -23.24 28.20 14.39
C LYS A 5 -22.34 27.95 15.57
N GLY A 6 -21.11 28.45 15.50
CA GLY A 6 -20.13 28.27 16.57
C GLY A 6 -18.71 28.59 16.12
N SER A 7 -17.77 28.28 16.99
CA SER A 7 -16.34 28.47 16.76
C SER A 7 -15.73 27.40 15.86
N PHE A 8 -14.51 27.66 15.38
CA PHE A 8 -13.74 26.67 14.63
C PHE A 8 -13.56 25.37 15.43
N ILE A 9 -13.25 25.47 16.72
CA ILE A 9 -12.98 24.31 17.59
C ILE A 9 -14.24 23.44 17.74
N GLU A 10 -15.40 24.07 17.94
CA GLU A 10 -16.67 23.35 18.06
C GLU A 10 -17.07 22.69 16.74
N PHE A 11 -16.87 23.38 15.63
CA PHE A 11 -17.17 22.82 14.31
C PHE A 11 -16.24 21.66 13.93
N GLU A 12 -14.93 21.78 14.18
CA GLU A 12 -13.95 20.73 13.85
C GLU A 12 -14.27 19.42 14.57
N LYS A 13 -14.64 19.51 15.86
CA LYS A 13 -15.11 18.37 16.65
C LYS A 13 -16.42 17.78 16.10
N TYR A 14 -17.36 18.63 15.73
CA TYR A 14 -18.65 18.22 15.19
C TYR A 14 -18.52 17.50 13.83
N VAL A 15 -17.71 18.05 12.92
CA VAL A 15 -17.63 17.59 11.53
C VAL A 15 -16.59 16.49 11.29
N GLY A 16 -15.74 16.21 12.29
CA GLY A 16 -14.69 15.20 12.23
C GLY A 16 -15.16 13.82 11.70
N PRO A 17 -16.24 13.23 12.23
CA PRO A 17 -16.75 11.94 11.72
C PRO A 17 -17.18 11.99 10.25
N THR A 18 -17.78 13.10 9.81
CA THR A 18 -18.26 13.28 8.43
C THR A 18 -17.10 13.44 7.46
N THR A 19 -16.14 14.30 7.77
CA THR A 19 -14.94 14.50 6.95
C THR A 19 -14.11 13.22 6.84
N ASN A 20 -13.97 12.45 7.92
CA ASN A 20 -13.28 11.15 7.90
C ASN A 20 -13.92 10.15 6.91
N LYS A 21 -15.25 10.11 6.84
CA LYS A 21 -15.95 9.23 5.88
C LYS A 21 -15.66 9.64 4.43
N ILE A 22 -15.62 10.94 4.14
CA ILE A 22 -15.29 11.48 2.82
C ILE A 22 -13.85 11.09 2.44
N ILE A 23 -12.88 11.40 3.31
CA ILE A 23 -11.46 11.08 3.07
C ILE A 23 -11.26 9.57 2.90
N THR A 24 -11.93 8.74 3.70
CA THR A 24 -11.85 7.28 3.56
C THR A 24 -12.36 6.81 2.20
N ARG A 25 -13.47 7.39 1.71
CA ARG A 25 -14.02 7.06 0.39
C ARG A 25 -13.08 7.52 -0.73
N LEU A 26 -12.61 8.75 -0.70
CA LEU A 26 -11.68 9.29 -1.70
C LEU A 26 -10.34 8.53 -1.68
N GLY A 27 -9.82 8.19 -0.50
CA GLY A 27 -8.62 7.37 -0.36
C GLY A 27 -8.78 5.96 -0.93
N LYS A 28 -10.00 5.37 -0.90
CA LYS A 28 -10.27 4.10 -1.60
C LYS A 28 -10.22 4.25 -3.12
N GLU A 29 -10.61 5.40 -3.66
CA GLU A 29 -10.50 5.68 -5.10
C GLU A 29 -9.04 5.83 -5.50
N LEU A 30 -8.25 6.59 -4.71
CA LEU A 30 -6.82 6.76 -4.95
C LEU A 30 -6.02 5.46 -4.81
N LYS A 31 -6.42 4.55 -3.91
CA LYS A 31 -5.84 3.19 -3.81
C LYS A 31 -6.01 2.34 -5.07
N LYS A 32 -6.99 2.65 -5.94
CA LYS A 32 -7.17 1.90 -7.20
C LYS A 32 -6.08 2.25 -8.21
N THR A 33 -5.58 3.48 -8.17
CA THR A 33 -4.55 3.98 -9.11
C THR A 33 -3.16 3.82 -8.52
N GLN A 34 -2.97 4.09 -7.23
CA GLN A 34 -1.70 3.91 -6.54
C GLN A 34 -1.68 2.59 -5.75
N LYS A 35 -1.06 1.56 -6.35
CA LYS A 35 -1.03 0.20 -5.77
C LYS A 35 0.11 -0.02 -4.76
N SER A 36 1.16 0.82 -4.78
CA SER A 36 2.27 0.78 -3.81
C SER A 36 2.63 2.15 -3.24
N CYS A 37 3.40 2.19 -2.15
CA CYS A 37 3.94 3.42 -1.58
C CYS A 37 4.96 4.04 -2.54
N GLN A 38 4.55 5.10 -3.26
CA GLN A 38 5.35 5.73 -4.32
C GLN A 38 5.55 7.23 -4.11
N ASN A 39 4.91 7.85 -3.13
CA ASN A 39 4.93 9.31 -3.01
C ASN A 39 5.96 9.82 -1.97
N HIS A 40 6.68 8.92 -1.31
CA HIS A 40 7.78 9.27 -0.43
C HIS A 40 9.12 8.85 -1.03
N GLN A 41 10.01 9.83 -1.20
CA GLN A 41 11.39 9.61 -1.58
C GLN A 41 12.29 9.73 -0.34
N LEU A 42 13.14 8.74 -0.12
CA LEU A 42 14.30 8.87 0.77
C LEU A 42 15.54 8.56 -0.07
N GLY A 43 16.52 9.46 -0.04
CA GLY A 43 17.76 9.28 -0.79
C GLY A 43 17.61 9.24 -2.31
N GLY A 44 16.49 9.70 -2.88
CA GLY A 44 16.22 9.67 -4.33
C GLY A 44 15.42 8.46 -4.81
N GLU A 45 14.91 7.62 -3.90
CA GLU A 45 14.29 6.32 -4.22
C GLU A 45 12.90 6.18 -3.61
N TYR A 46 12.05 5.38 -4.28
CA TYR A 46 10.66 5.15 -3.88
C TYR A 46 10.49 3.81 -3.16
N CYS A 47 9.60 3.77 -2.17
CA CYS A 47 9.42 2.64 -1.25
C CYS A 47 8.94 1.33 -1.89
N GLY A 48 7.95 1.37 -2.78
CA GLY A 48 7.44 0.19 -3.49
C GLY A 48 6.55 -0.77 -2.68
N VAL A 49 6.41 -0.65 -1.35
CA VAL A 49 5.57 -1.56 -0.54
C VAL A 49 4.11 -1.61 -1.04
N TRP A 50 3.58 -2.82 -1.25
CA TRP A 50 2.24 -3.11 -1.80
C TRP A 50 1.27 -3.55 -0.69
N LYS A 51 0.02 -3.06 -0.73
CA LYS A 51 -1.07 -3.24 0.27
C LYS A 51 -0.84 -2.61 1.66
N ARG A 52 -1.98 -2.29 2.32
CA ARG A 52 -2.10 -1.46 3.56
C ARG A 52 -1.51 -0.06 3.43
N LEU A 53 -1.78 0.58 2.29
CA LEU A 53 -1.55 2.01 2.18
C LEU A 53 -2.59 2.77 3.02
N ASP A 54 -2.14 3.73 3.77
CA ASP A 54 -2.97 4.69 4.46
C ASP A 54 -2.98 5.99 3.66
N ALA A 55 -4.13 6.65 3.61
CA ALA A 55 -4.21 8.00 3.08
C ALA A 55 -3.76 8.95 4.18
N ALA A 56 -2.72 9.72 3.93
CA ALA A 56 -2.30 10.84 4.76
C ALA A 56 -2.64 12.15 4.05
N HIS A 57 -2.83 13.22 4.80
CA HIS A 57 -2.88 14.57 4.22
C HIS A 57 -1.46 15.12 4.02
N PHE A 58 -1.25 16.07 3.09
CA PHE A 58 0.05 16.75 2.94
C PHE A 58 0.31 17.77 4.06
N SER A 59 0.49 17.29 5.29
CA SER A 59 0.81 18.09 6.47
C SER A 59 2.04 18.97 6.26
N SER A 60 3.04 18.51 5.50
CA SER A 60 4.24 19.29 5.15
C SER A 60 3.98 20.52 4.28
N LYS A 61 2.83 20.56 3.59
CA LYS A 61 2.38 21.69 2.76
C LYS A 61 1.31 22.53 3.46
N GLY A 62 1.08 22.34 4.76
CA GLY A 62 -0.01 22.99 5.49
C GLY A 62 -1.40 22.56 5.02
N ARG A 63 -1.50 21.39 4.39
CA ARG A 63 -2.76 20.83 3.88
C ARG A 63 -3.28 19.70 4.76
N ASP A 64 -3.00 19.74 6.05
CA ASP A 64 -3.66 18.85 7.01
C ASP A 64 -5.17 19.16 7.06
N ARG A 65 -5.96 18.17 7.51
CA ARG A 65 -7.42 18.28 7.56
C ARG A 65 -7.88 19.54 8.29
N LYS A 66 -7.27 19.91 9.44
CA LYS A 66 -7.70 21.07 10.22
C LYS A 66 -7.42 22.36 9.46
N SER A 67 -6.25 22.49 8.85
CA SER A 67 -5.89 23.64 8.02
C SER A 67 -6.83 23.80 6.83
N ILE A 68 -7.18 22.71 6.14
CA ILE A 68 -8.16 22.74 5.04
C ILE A 68 -9.53 23.20 5.54
N ILE A 69 -10.03 22.62 6.65
CA ILE A 69 -11.32 23.03 7.23
C ILE A 69 -11.29 24.53 7.56
N LYS A 70 -10.25 25.00 8.24
CA LYS A 70 -10.10 26.40 8.63
C LYS A 70 -10.13 27.34 7.43
N VAL A 71 -9.38 27.03 6.37
CA VAL A 71 -9.36 27.81 5.12
C VAL A 71 -10.74 27.85 4.47
N LEU A 72 -11.45 26.72 4.41
CA LEU A 72 -12.80 26.65 3.85
C LEU A 72 -13.80 27.47 4.67
N LEU A 73 -13.73 27.39 6.00
CA LEU A 73 -14.56 28.17 6.91
C LEU A 73 -14.32 29.67 6.76
N ASP A 74 -13.05 30.09 6.80
CA ASP A 74 -12.67 31.50 6.69
C ASP A 74 -13.07 32.10 5.34
N SER A 75 -13.05 31.30 4.27
CA SER A 75 -13.36 31.76 2.91
C SER A 75 -14.85 31.78 2.58
N ASN A 76 -15.67 30.94 3.24
CA ASN A 76 -17.05 30.70 2.78
C ASN A 76 -18.13 30.88 3.85
N PHE A 77 -17.78 30.87 5.14
CA PHE A 77 -18.73 30.73 6.24
C PHE A 77 -18.47 31.65 7.44
N LYS A 78 -17.45 32.51 7.37
CA LYS A 78 -17.06 33.42 8.46
C LYS A 78 -18.08 34.57 8.60
N ILE A 79 -18.55 34.79 9.82
CA ILE A 79 -19.40 35.95 10.17
C ILE A 79 -18.60 36.97 10.98
N ASP A 80 -17.77 36.50 11.90
CA ASP A 80 -16.93 37.33 12.77
C ASP A 80 -15.65 36.58 13.16
N ASP A 81 -14.79 37.18 13.98
CA ASP A 81 -13.56 36.54 14.43
C ASP A 81 -13.84 35.24 15.21
N ASP A 82 -13.32 34.14 14.68
CA ASP A 82 -13.58 32.76 15.12
C ASP A 82 -15.07 32.40 15.28
N LEU A 83 -15.98 33.04 14.53
CA LEU A 83 -17.42 32.72 14.53
C LEU A 83 -17.94 32.44 13.12
N TYR A 84 -18.60 31.29 12.96
CA TYR A 84 -19.06 30.78 11.67
C TYR A 84 -20.54 30.45 11.65
N GLU A 85 -21.18 30.62 10.50
CA GLU A 85 -22.51 30.08 10.19
C GLU A 85 -22.41 29.22 8.95
N ILE A 86 -22.62 27.92 9.16
CA ILE A 86 -22.22 26.89 8.22
C ILE A 86 -23.46 26.13 7.78
N ASP A 87 -23.77 26.25 6.50
CA ASP A 87 -24.63 25.29 5.82
C ASP A 87 -23.87 23.97 5.67
N LEU A 88 -24.33 22.93 6.36
CA LEU A 88 -23.63 21.65 6.42
C LEU A 88 -23.56 20.95 5.06
N ASP A 89 -24.62 21.07 4.26
CA ASP A 89 -24.65 20.43 2.93
C ASP A 89 -23.67 21.16 2.00
N LYS A 90 -23.64 22.50 2.07
CA LYS A 90 -22.68 23.31 1.33
C LYS A 90 -21.24 22.99 1.76
N PHE A 91 -20.97 22.89 3.06
CA PHE A 91 -19.65 22.57 3.58
C PHE A 91 -19.16 21.21 3.07
N VAL A 92 -20.01 20.17 3.13
CA VAL A 92 -19.65 18.83 2.63
C VAL A 92 -19.28 18.88 1.15
N SER A 93 -20.04 19.62 0.34
CA SER A 93 -19.74 19.79 -1.09
C SER A 93 -18.38 20.45 -1.30
N VAL A 94 -18.13 21.62 -0.70
CA VAL A 94 -16.85 22.32 -0.93
C VAL A 94 -15.66 21.57 -0.35
N PHE A 95 -15.83 20.84 0.76
CA PHE A 95 -14.78 20.00 1.31
C PHE A 95 -14.43 18.84 0.37
N GLU A 96 -15.44 18.19 -0.21
CA GLU A 96 -15.21 17.11 -1.18
C GLU A 96 -14.61 17.62 -2.49
N ASP A 97 -15.09 18.76 -2.99
CA ASP A 97 -14.56 19.39 -4.22
C ASP A 97 -13.10 19.81 -4.05
N GLU A 98 -12.71 20.37 -2.91
CA GLU A 98 -11.31 20.69 -2.62
C GLU A 98 -10.40 19.45 -2.74
N HIS A 99 -10.87 18.28 -2.29
CA HIS A 99 -10.12 17.03 -2.37
C HIS A 99 -10.20 16.31 -3.72
N ARG A 100 -11.15 16.69 -4.60
CA ARG A 100 -11.31 16.11 -5.95
C ARG A 100 -10.72 16.99 -7.05
N MET A 101 -10.88 18.32 -6.97
CA MET A 101 -10.54 19.28 -8.02
C MET A 101 -9.06 19.64 -8.04
N GLY A 102 -8.41 19.71 -6.88
CA GLY A 102 -6.97 19.51 -6.84
C GLY A 102 -6.80 18.01 -6.95
N GLU A 103 -6.24 17.51 -8.07
CA GLU A 103 -5.91 16.09 -8.32
C GLU A 103 -5.72 15.35 -6.99
N LEU A 104 -6.38 14.21 -6.75
CA LEU A 104 -6.41 13.53 -5.44
C LEU A 104 -5.02 13.47 -4.75
N ASP A 105 -3.95 13.36 -5.54
CA ASP A 105 -2.53 13.40 -5.19
C ASP A 105 -1.98 14.76 -4.68
N SER A 106 -2.81 15.80 -4.60
CA SER A 106 -2.45 17.15 -4.17
C SER A 106 -2.79 17.41 -2.71
N ASN A 107 -3.79 16.69 -2.19
CA ASN A 107 -4.30 16.82 -0.83
C ASN A 107 -4.13 15.53 -0.03
N LEU A 108 -4.14 14.38 -0.70
CA LEU A 108 -3.92 13.08 -0.10
C LEU A 108 -2.68 12.42 -0.71
N ILE A 109 -1.95 11.72 0.14
CA ILE A 109 -0.80 10.92 -0.23
C ILE A 109 -1.02 9.50 0.27
N MET A 110 -0.87 8.50 -0.60
CA MET A 110 -0.93 7.10 -0.16
C MET A 110 0.45 6.64 0.27
N LEU A 111 0.59 6.29 1.55
CA LEU A 111 1.84 5.85 2.15
C LEU A 111 1.65 4.48 2.78
N CYS A 112 2.70 3.64 2.79
CA CYS A 112 2.67 2.48 3.67
C CYS A 112 2.62 2.95 5.13
N ARG A 113 2.10 2.12 6.03
CA ARG A 113 1.92 2.45 7.45
C ARG A 113 3.17 3.10 8.09
N GLN A 114 4.35 2.53 7.80
CA GLN A 114 5.64 3.04 8.29
C GLN A 114 5.93 4.46 7.81
N HIS A 115 5.79 4.71 6.51
CA HIS A 115 5.98 6.03 5.93
C HIS A 115 4.92 7.03 6.37
N HIS A 116 3.67 6.59 6.55
CA HIS A 116 2.61 7.44 7.07
C HIS A 116 2.95 7.94 8.48
N VAL A 117 3.37 7.05 9.38
CA VAL A 117 3.77 7.42 10.74
C VAL A 117 5.01 8.32 10.75
N ALA A 118 6.04 7.97 9.98
CA ALA A 118 7.25 8.80 9.83
C ALA A 118 6.95 10.18 9.24
N TYR A 119 5.99 10.26 8.33
CA TYR A 119 5.53 11.51 7.74
C TYR A 119 4.81 12.39 8.75
N ASP A 120 3.92 11.83 9.59
CA ASP A 120 3.16 12.61 10.57
C ASP A 120 3.97 13.02 11.81
N LEU A 121 4.93 12.19 12.24
CA LEU A 121 5.72 12.39 13.46
C LEU A 121 6.31 13.81 13.63
N PRO A 122 6.96 14.43 12.62
CA PRO A 122 7.52 15.78 12.72
C PRO A 122 6.48 16.91 12.85
N TYR A 123 5.23 16.64 12.48
CA TYR A 123 4.13 17.61 12.48
C TYR A 123 3.16 17.40 13.64
N LYS A 124 3.37 16.36 14.45
CA LYS A 124 2.66 16.15 15.72
C LYS A 124 2.87 17.36 16.64
N GLY A 125 1.77 18.01 17.02
CA GLY A 125 1.76 19.17 17.93
C GLY A 125 2.07 20.53 17.31
N LYS A 126 2.38 20.61 16.00
CA LYS A 126 2.62 21.90 15.31
C LYS A 126 1.39 22.44 14.57
N SER A 127 0.38 21.61 14.34
CA SER A 127 -0.95 22.04 13.90
C SER A 127 -1.79 22.45 15.11
N PHE A 128 -2.62 23.49 14.95
CA PHE A 128 -3.46 24.08 16.01
C PHE A 128 -4.04 23.00 16.95
N GLY A 129 -3.61 23.06 18.21
CA GLY A 129 -3.73 22.08 19.30
C GLY A 129 -4.76 20.97 19.15
N GLY A 130 -4.33 19.73 19.31
CA GLY A 130 -5.22 18.60 19.55
C GLY A 130 -4.47 17.27 19.62
N ASP A 131 -4.82 16.49 20.63
CA ASP A 131 -4.32 15.14 20.87
C ASP A 131 -4.86 14.18 19.80
N TYR A 132 -3.95 13.50 19.10
CA TYR A 132 -4.29 12.42 18.18
C TYR A 132 -4.36 11.10 18.96
N GLU A 133 -5.38 10.27 18.69
CA GLU A 133 -5.42 8.90 19.22
C GLU A 133 -4.22 8.09 18.70
N VAL A 134 -3.51 7.46 19.63
CA VAL A 134 -2.38 6.58 19.35
C VAL A 134 -2.92 5.32 18.69
N VAL A 135 -2.66 5.16 17.39
CA VAL A 135 -2.80 3.86 16.75
C VAL A 135 -1.58 3.03 17.16
N GLU A 136 -1.80 2.03 18.01
CA GLU A 136 -0.77 1.09 18.46
C GLU A 136 -0.04 0.48 17.26
N ILE A 137 1.29 0.52 17.31
CA ILE A 137 2.17 -0.12 16.32
C ILE A 137 2.14 -1.61 16.64
N ALA A 138 1.71 -2.45 15.69
CA ALA A 138 1.83 -3.89 15.86
C ALA A 138 3.33 -4.26 15.97
N GLU A 139 3.70 -5.17 16.87
CA GLU A 139 5.10 -5.55 17.14
C GLU A 139 5.91 -5.99 15.90
N ASN A 140 5.24 -6.29 14.79
CA ASN A 140 5.84 -6.72 13.52
C ASN A 140 6.11 -5.59 12.51
N ASP A 141 5.70 -4.35 12.77
CA ASP A 141 5.98 -3.22 11.87
C ASP A 141 7.41 -2.70 12.11
N SER A 142 8.36 -3.09 11.25
CA SER A 142 9.72 -2.52 11.21
C SER A 142 9.67 -0.99 11.08
N ILE A 143 10.45 -0.26 11.88
CA ILE A 143 10.50 1.21 11.85
C ILE A 143 11.32 1.74 10.66
N THR A 144 12.16 0.90 10.05
CA THR A 144 13.09 1.31 8.97
C THR A 144 12.47 1.08 7.59
N PRO A 145 12.30 2.13 6.76
CA PRO A 145 11.75 1.98 5.42
C PRO A 145 12.70 1.30 4.42
N LEU A 146 12.13 0.57 3.46
CA LEU A 146 12.85 -0.05 2.34
C LEU A 146 13.10 0.96 1.21
N LEU A 147 14.35 1.09 0.75
CA LEU A 147 14.80 2.00 -0.33
C LEU A 147 15.61 1.23 -1.34
N LEU A 148 15.33 1.40 -2.64
CA LEU A 148 15.90 0.58 -3.71
C LEU A 148 16.75 1.37 -4.71
N ASN A 149 18.09 1.26 -4.53
CA ASN A 149 19.16 1.37 -5.53
C ASN A 149 18.79 1.79 -6.98
N LYS A 150 18.87 3.06 -7.39
CA LYS A 150 18.64 3.51 -8.79
C LYS A 150 19.84 3.51 -9.76
N ASP A 151 21.04 3.03 -9.37
CA ASP A 151 22.19 3.07 -10.28
C ASP A 151 22.21 1.90 -11.29
N ILE A 152 21.92 2.21 -12.56
CA ILE A 152 21.89 1.27 -13.68
C ILE A 152 23.15 1.44 -14.54
N SER A 153 24.02 0.43 -14.53
CA SER A 153 24.88 0.10 -15.66
C SER A 153 25.30 -1.39 -15.57
N GLU A 154 25.13 -2.12 -16.68
CA GLU A 154 25.57 -3.50 -16.98
C GLU A 154 25.07 -4.70 -16.13
N HIS A 155 24.52 -4.50 -14.92
CA HIS A 155 24.12 -5.61 -14.02
C HIS A 155 22.62 -5.67 -13.66
N LYS A 156 21.73 -5.43 -14.63
CA LYS A 156 20.26 -5.34 -14.39
C LYS A 156 19.64 -6.57 -13.70
N THR A 157 20.08 -7.78 -14.05
CA THR A 157 19.59 -9.00 -13.38
C THR A 157 20.09 -9.10 -11.93
N GLN A 158 21.28 -8.58 -11.64
CA GLN A 158 21.82 -8.57 -10.27
C GLN A 158 21.12 -7.53 -9.40
N LEU A 159 20.75 -6.38 -9.98
CA LEU A 159 19.96 -5.35 -9.29
C LEU A 159 18.61 -5.91 -8.84
N VAL A 160 17.86 -6.56 -9.74
CA VAL A 160 16.56 -7.14 -9.36
C VAL A 160 16.72 -8.26 -8.34
N LYS A 161 17.76 -9.10 -8.46
CA LYS A 161 18.06 -10.12 -7.45
C LYS A 161 18.36 -9.50 -6.07
N ASN A 162 19.18 -8.45 -6.01
CA ASN A 162 19.49 -7.77 -4.77
C ASN A 162 18.24 -7.16 -4.14
N ALA A 163 17.39 -6.53 -4.95
CA ALA A 163 16.12 -5.97 -4.49
C ALA A 163 15.15 -7.03 -3.97
N ILE A 164 15.06 -8.20 -4.63
CA ILE A 164 14.29 -9.33 -4.14
C ILE A 164 14.82 -9.80 -2.78
N LEU A 165 16.14 -9.95 -2.64
CA LEU A 165 16.76 -10.38 -1.38
C LEU A 165 16.50 -9.38 -0.26
N GLU A 166 16.54 -8.08 -0.56
CA GLU A 166 16.27 -7.01 0.39
C GLU A 166 14.80 -7.01 0.82
N ALA A 167 13.87 -7.14 -0.14
CA ALA A 167 12.45 -7.27 0.14
C ALA A 167 12.15 -8.50 1.01
N VAL A 168 12.73 -9.67 0.69
CA VAL A 168 12.60 -10.90 1.50
C VAL A 168 13.10 -10.67 2.93
N ARG A 169 14.25 -9.99 3.10
CA ARG A 169 14.79 -9.67 4.43
C ARG A 169 13.87 -8.71 5.19
N HIS A 170 13.39 -7.66 4.54
CA HIS A 170 12.56 -6.62 5.13
C HIS A 170 11.20 -7.16 5.59
N LEU A 171 10.61 -8.06 4.80
CA LEU A 171 9.35 -8.73 5.14
C LEU A 171 9.53 -9.84 6.19
N ALA A 172 10.73 -10.00 6.76
CA ALA A 172 11.09 -11.07 7.69
C ALA A 172 10.76 -12.48 7.13
N ILE A 173 10.83 -12.65 5.81
CA ILE A 173 10.54 -13.92 5.15
C ILE A 173 11.76 -14.83 5.26
N ASN A 174 11.55 -16.05 5.74
CA ASN A 174 12.58 -17.08 5.69
C ASN A 174 12.84 -17.46 4.23
N SER A 175 14.06 -17.19 3.74
CA SER A 175 14.45 -17.45 2.35
C SER A 175 14.33 -18.92 1.93
N LYS A 176 14.31 -19.87 2.89
CA LYS A 176 14.05 -21.29 2.61
C LYS A 176 12.62 -21.58 2.15
N ASN A 177 11.69 -20.68 2.48
CA ASN A 177 10.27 -20.76 2.14
C ASN A 177 9.95 -19.96 0.88
N CYS A 178 10.94 -19.28 0.31
CA CYS A 178 10.82 -18.63 -0.98
C CYS A 178 10.98 -19.63 -2.12
N SER A 179 10.20 -19.44 -3.17
CA SER A 179 10.31 -20.17 -4.42
C SER A 179 10.32 -19.18 -5.58
N TYR A 180 11.15 -19.47 -6.58
CA TYR A 180 11.32 -18.61 -7.74
C TYR A 180 10.59 -19.21 -8.93
N ALA A 181 9.83 -18.38 -9.61
CA ALA A 181 9.08 -18.82 -10.77
C ALA A 181 9.99 -19.07 -11.96
N LYS A 182 9.65 -20.09 -12.74
CA LYS A 182 10.02 -20.13 -14.16
C LYS A 182 8.88 -19.53 -14.98
N PHE A 183 9.11 -18.36 -15.59
CA PHE A 183 8.14 -17.77 -16.52
C PHE A 183 8.31 -18.37 -17.92
N THR A 184 7.31 -19.11 -18.40
CA THR A 184 7.29 -19.70 -19.75
C THR A 184 5.87 -19.71 -20.31
N ASN A 185 5.73 -19.46 -21.61
CA ASN A 185 4.44 -19.49 -22.31
C ASN A 185 3.34 -18.65 -21.62
N MET A 186 3.70 -17.46 -21.12
CA MET A 186 2.80 -16.54 -20.39
C MET A 186 2.27 -17.08 -19.06
N LYS A 187 3.01 -17.98 -18.41
CA LYS A 187 2.63 -18.58 -17.12
C LYS A 187 3.83 -18.65 -16.20
N TRP A 188 3.59 -18.46 -14.91
CA TRP A 188 4.60 -18.70 -13.88
C TRP A 188 4.42 -20.10 -13.33
N GLN A 189 5.47 -20.90 -13.44
CA GLN A 189 5.47 -22.27 -12.91
C GLN A 189 6.44 -22.38 -11.74
N PHE A 190 5.99 -23.04 -10.68
CA PHE A 190 6.79 -23.40 -9.52
C PHE A 190 6.62 -24.89 -9.28
N ASP A 191 7.75 -25.60 -9.16
CA ASP A 191 7.73 -27.00 -8.76
C ASP A 191 8.29 -27.05 -7.34
N ILE A 192 7.43 -27.46 -6.40
CA ILE A 192 7.70 -27.39 -4.96
C ILE A 192 7.74 -28.81 -4.40
N LYS A 193 8.80 -29.11 -3.65
CA LYS A 193 8.89 -30.39 -2.93
C LYS A 193 7.77 -30.51 -1.91
N GLU A 194 7.16 -31.69 -1.86
CA GLU A 194 6.01 -31.95 -0.99
C GLU A 194 6.29 -31.67 0.50
N GLU A 195 7.52 -31.94 0.95
CA GLU A 195 8.00 -31.64 2.31
C GLU A 195 7.97 -30.14 2.68
N LYS A 196 7.91 -29.23 1.70
CA LYS A 196 7.79 -27.78 1.92
C LYS A 196 6.34 -27.28 1.99
N LEU A 197 5.36 -28.13 1.67
CA LEU A 197 3.94 -27.74 1.62
C LEU A 197 3.28 -27.67 3.00
N THR A 198 4.01 -27.99 4.07
CA THR A 198 3.56 -27.99 5.47
C THR A 198 3.75 -26.65 6.18
N GLN A 199 4.02 -25.58 5.42
CA GLN A 199 4.32 -24.25 5.94
C GLN A 199 3.88 -23.17 4.95
N ASP A 200 3.83 -21.92 5.40
CA ASP A 200 3.64 -20.76 4.53
C ASP A 200 4.73 -20.69 3.44
N LEU A 201 4.30 -20.48 2.20
CA LEU A 201 5.18 -20.34 1.05
C LEU A 201 5.07 -18.96 0.41
N TYR A 202 6.24 -18.46 -0.02
CA TYR A 202 6.39 -17.18 -0.67
C TYR A 202 6.87 -17.40 -2.09
N PHE A 203 6.12 -16.88 -3.05
CA PHE A 203 6.33 -17.08 -4.47
C PHE A 203 6.83 -15.77 -5.08
N ILE A 204 7.97 -15.83 -5.74
CA ILE A 204 8.62 -14.68 -6.35
C ILE A 204 8.36 -14.74 -7.85
N PHE A 205 7.53 -13.83 -8.32
CA PHE A 205 7.13 -13.66 -9.72
C PHE A 205 8.00 -12.59 -10.35
N TYR A 206 9.13 -12.99 -10.91
CA TYR A 206 10.02 -12.07 -11.61
C TYR A 206 9.69 -12.02 -13.10
N THR A 207 9.55 -10.81 -13.65
CA THR A 207 9.36 -10.55 -15.07
C THR A 207 10.61 -9.88 -15.64
N PRO A 208 11.43 -10.58 -16.43
CA PRO A 208 12.69 -10.01 -16.93
C PRO A 208 12.52 -8.85 -17.91
N ARG A 209 11.36 -8.74 -18.57
CA ARG A 209 11.12 -7.77 -19.65
C ARG A 209 10.99 -6.34 -19.14
N ASP A 210 10.27 -6.16 -18.04
CA ASP A 210 10.02 -4.88 -17.38
C ASP A 210 10.81 -4.77 -16.07
N TYR A 211 11.68 -5.74 -15.82
CA TYR A 211 12.49 -5.86 -14.61
C TYR A 211 11.67 -5.87 -13.31
N SER A 212 10.37 -6.12 -13.39
CA SER A 212 9.48 -6.12 -12.23
C SER A 212 9.52 -7.43 -11.48
N PHE A 213 9.18 -7.38 -10.19
CA PHE A 213 8.88 -8.59 -9.45
C PHE A 213 7.75 -8.39 -8.45
N ASP A 214 6.98 -9.44 -8.25
CA ASP A 214 6.04 -9.55 -7.15
C ASP A 214 6.47 -10.66 -6.18
N ILE A 215 6.19 -10.46 -4.90
CA ILE A 215 6.24 -11.51 -3.88
C ILE A 215 4.79 -11.75 -3.45
N ALA A 216 4.30 -12.97 -3.64
CA ALA A 216 2.98 -13.36 -3.18
C ALA A 216 3.08 -14.49 -2.16
N LYS A 217 2.12 -14.53 -1.24
CA LYS A 217 2.04 -15.52 -0.16
C LYS A 217 0.89 -16.48 -0.43
N LEU A 218 1.13 -17.77 -0.16
CA LEU A 218 0.08 -18.74 0.17
C LEU A 218 0.30 -19.23 1.59
N THR A 219 -0.75 -19.18 2.38
CA THR A 219 -0.73 -19.72 3.75
C THR A 219 -0.71 -21.25 3.72
N GLN A 220 -0.20 -21.87 4.78
CA GLN A 220 -0.25 -23.32 4.94
C GLN A 220 -1.67 -23.87 4.74
N GLN A 221 -2.70 -23.24 5.32
CA GLN A 221 -4.09 -23.67 5.18
C GLN A 221 -4.57 -23.66 3.73
N GLU A 222 -4.20 -22.63 2.95
CA GLU A 222 -4.54 -22.55 1.54
C GLU A 222 -3.81 -23.62 0.72
N ILE A 223 -2.54 -23.88 1.05
CA ILE A 223 -1.73 -24.93 0.43
C ILE A 223 -2.37 -26.29 0.68
N GLU A 224 -2.68 -26.61 1.93
CA GLU A 224 -3.33 -27.88 2.32
C GLU A 224 -4.64 -28.08 1.55
N ARG A 225 -5.43 -27.03 1.40
CA ARG A 225 -6.70 -27.07 0.65
C ARG A 225 -6.52 -27.41 -0.83
N ILE A 226 -5.46 -26.95 -1.47
CA ILE A 226 -5.27 -27.10 -2.93
C ILE A 226 -4.33 -28.24 -3.32
N THR A 227 -3.54 -28.77 -2.38
CA THR A 227 -2.42 -29.69 -2.68
C THR A 227 -2.86 -30.98 -3.38
N SER A 228 -4.05 -31.52 -3.06
CA SER A 228 -4.60 -32.71 -3.71
C SER A 228 -4.89 -32.51 -5.20
N ASP A 229 -5.21 -31.28 -5.58
CA ASP A 229 -5.63 -30.92 -6.94
C ASP A 229 -4.43 -30.46 -7.80
N LEU A 230 -3.27 -30.25 -7.18
CA LEU A 230 -2.05 -29.89 -7.87
C LEU A 230 -1.47 -31.08 -8.63
N LYS A 231 -0.95 -30.80 -9.83
CA LYS A 231 -0.26 -31.79 -10.65
C LYS A 231 1.01 -32.25 -9.95
N GLN A 232 1.19 -33.55 -9.88
CA GLN A 232 2.43 -34.16 -9.44
C GLN A 232 3.42 -34.27 -10.61
N LYS A 233 4.69 -33.98 -10.34
CA LYS A 233 5.80 -34.22 -11.26
C LYS A 233 6.84 -35.09 -10.58
N GLU A 234 7.27 -36.11 -11.32
CA GLU A 234 8.39 -36.96 -10.97
C GLU A 234 9.55 -36.60 -11.88
N TYR A 235 10.72 -36.50 -11.27
CA TYR A 235 11.97 -36.18 -11.94
C TYR A 235 12.97 -37.27 -11.57
N ASP A 236 13.76 -37.75 -12.53
CA ASP A 236 14.69 -38.88 -12.30
C ASP A 236 15.72 -38.59 -11.19
N ASP A 237 16.02 -37.31 -10.96
CA ASP A 237 17.03 -36.82 -10.02
C ASP A 237 16.44 -36.15 -8.76
N ARG A 238 15.11 -35.96 -8.70
CA ARG A 238 14.45 -35.23 -7.60
C ARG A 238 13.27 -36.04 -7.06
N LYS A 239 13.06 -35.93 -5.74
CA LYS A 239 11.82 -36.42 -5.10
C LYS A 239 10.59 -35.81 -5.80
N VAL A 240 9.44 -36.44 -5.59
CA VAL A 240 8.13 -35.97 -6.04
C VAL A 240 7.91 -34.48 -5.70
N GLU A 241 7.52 -33.69 -6.71
CA GLU A 241 7.20 -32.26 -6.58
C GLU A 241 5.75 -31.99 -6.99
N LYS A 242 5.10 -31.03 -6.34
CA LYS A 242 3.81 -30.47 -6.76
C LYS A 242 4.04 -29.23 -7.62
N SER A 243 3.39 -29.19 -8.77
CA SER A 243 3.54 -28.14 -9.76
C SER A 243 2.40 -27.13 -9.64
N PHE A 244 2.76 -25.90 -9.27
CA PHE A 244 1.86 -24.76 -9.26
C PHE A 244 2.02 -23.99 -10.57
N VAL A 245 0.89 -23.69 -11.23
CA VAL A 245 0.89 -22.90 -12.46
C VAL A 245 0.00 -21.69 -12.27
N PHE A 246 0.59 -20.51 -12.27
CA PHE A 246 -0.12 -19.26 -12.04
C PHE A 246 -0.28 -18.44 -13.31
N LEU A 247 -1.44 -17.80 -13.40
CA LEU A 247 -1.81 -16.79 -14.39
C LEU A 247 -2.03 -15.47 -13.66
N PHE A 248 -1.60 -14.36 -14.24
CA PHE A 248 -1.90 -13.03 -13.71
C PHE A 248 -3.14 -12.47 -14.40
N ASP A 249 -4.17 -12.09 -13.64
CA ASP A 249 -5.43 -11.55 -14.17
C ASP A 249 -5.47 -10.00 -14.22
N GLY A 250 -4.39 -9.34 -13.81
CA GLY A 250 -4.29 -7.89 -13.67
C GLY A 250 -4.36 -7.39 -12.22
N GLU A 251 -4.81 -8.23 -11.29
CA GLU A 251 -4.91 -7.93 -9.86
C GLU A 251 -4.34 -9.03 -8.97
N TYR A 252 -4.49 -10.29 -9.35
CA TYR A 252 -4.10 -11.47 -8.59
C TYR A 252 -3.32 -12.47 -9.45
N TYR A 253 -2.45 -13.24 -8.81
CA TYR A 253 -1.96 -14.51 -9.37
C TYR A 253 -2.97 -15.60 -9.03
N ILE A 254 -3.52 -16.25 -10.05
CA ILE A 254 -4.52 -17.30 -9.95
C ILE A 254 -3.87 -18.63 -10.31
N GLU A 255 -3.90 -19.60 -9.40
CA GLU A 255 -3.47 -20.97 -9.70
C GLU A 255 -4.48 -21.60 -10.66
N LYS A 256 -3.98 -22.13 -11.77
CA LYS A 256 -4.76 -22.52 -12.94
C LYS A 256 -5.76 -23.65 -12.67
N ASN A 257 -5.42 -24.60 -11.81
CA ASN A 257 -6.22 -25.82 -11.62
C ASN A 257 -7.23 -25.67 -10.47
N THR A 258 -6.91 -24.84 -9.49
CA THR A 258 -7.67 -24.69 -8.24
C THR A 258 -8.40 -23.35 -8.16
N ASN A 259 -8.11 -22.42 -9.07
CA ASN A 259 -8.54 -21.01 -9.03
C ASN A 259 -8.16 -20.30 -7.72
N CYS A 260 -7.17 -20.83 -6.99
CA CYS A 260 -6.70 -20.20 -5.77
C CYS A 260 -6.01 -18.89 -6.10
N LYS A 261 -6.52 -17.80 -5.53
CA LYS A 261 -5.92 -16.47 -5.66
C LYS A 261 -4.82 -16.31 -4.63
N MET A 262 -3.68 -15.82 -5.05
CA MET A 262 -2.60 -15.46 -4.14
C MET A 262 -2.71 -14.01 -3.69
N GLU A 263 -2.34 -13.78 -2.45
CA GLU A 263 -2.12 -12.43 -1.96
C GLU A 263 -0.72 -11.97 -2.34
N ILE A 264 -0.62 -10.98 -3.23
CA ILE A 264 0.62 -10.22 -3.44
C ILE A 264 0.86 -9.38 -2.19
N ILE A 265 2.01 -9.57 -1.55
CA ILE A 265 2.43 -8.88 -0.33
C ILE A 265 3.50 -7.82 -0.61
N TYR A 266 4.12 -7.85 -1.80
CA TYR A 266 5.08 -6.87 -2.24
C TYR A 266 5.18 -6.87 -3.76
N SER A 267 5.36 -5.68 -4.34
CA SER A 267 5.54 -5.50 -5.78
C SER A 267 6.58 -4.42 -6.00
N ASN A 268 7.46 -4.63 -6.96
CA ASN A 268 8.36 -3.57 -7.40
C ASN A 268 8.53 -3.60 -8.91
N HIS A 269 8.64 -2.41 -9.49
CA HIS A 269 8.83 -2.20 -10.90
C HIS A 269 9.98 -1.20 -11.08
N PHE A 270 10.97 -1.56 -11.88
CA PHE A 270 12.11 -0.69 -12.15
C PHE A 270 11.81 0.09 -13.42
N GLU A 271 11.65 1.40 -13.29
CA GLU A 271 11.62 2.28 -14.46
C GLU A 271 13.02 2.33 -15.06
N ILE A 272 13.18 1.71 -16.23
CA ILE A 272 14.41 1.82 -17.02
C ILE A 272 14.14 2.86 -18.11
N SER A 273 14.60 4.08 -17.86
CA SER A 273 14.74 5.13 -18.87
C SER A 273 15.86 4.81 -19.86
#